data_AF-A0AAD5V345-F1
#
_entry.id   AF-A0AAD5V345-F1
#
_cell.length_a   1.000
_cell.length_b   1.000
_cell.length_c   1.000
_cell.angle_alpha   90.00
_cell.angle_beta   90.00
_cell.angle_gamma   90.00
#
_symmetry.space_group_name_H-M   'P 1'
#
loop_
_entity.id
_entity.type
_entity.pdbx_description
1 polymer ?
#
loop_
_entity_poly.entity_id
_entity_poly.type
_entity_poly.pdbx_seq_one_letter_code
_entity_poly.pdbx_strand_id
1 'polypeptide(L)'
;MSLHTTEEIASGGRTSVEVNNHDDCYYYWFATEPVTQAFCDSVTHLELTVNSLVEGSLAGREVWFELVIMDGKEACSPRTRDGVDLVWKTHQPPCGNYPVQSGVVFDCEHPIFTYLKAEDVIAVRISLGERPTNIAFTLSSGTLVAKRMSRGFFVPAGWTPKTLVHAIHSNGSCHVAAHDQNIQSKLWFSTPPLPEKVVSSLNLATFQLYTRSQNQGWADRPELGTYTWFEIALRKSSASLNATHDPPRVMSWRSHDTSIDQNASEEQGGEIFNYKHELLQHIEPGDVIEVWVYARFACWTHDAYEGRLELGLPAEMR
;
A
#
# COMPACT_ATOMS: atom_id res chain seq x y z
N MET A 1 -14.10 -2.86 -8.09
CA MET A 1 -13.89 -3.96 -7.13
C MET A 1 -13.16 -3.38 -5.92
N SER A 2 -13.54 -3.75 -4.69
CA SER A 2 -12.79 -3.33 -3.49
C SER A 2 -11.42 -4.01 -3.49
N LEU A 3 -10.34 -3.22 -3.37
CA LEU A 3 -8.96 -3.73 -3.29
C LEU A 3 -8.68 -4.44 -1.95
N HIS A 4 -9.55 -4.24 -0.97
CA HIS A 4 -9.40 -4.78 0.37
C HIS A 4 -10.61 -5.62 0.77
N THR A 5 -10.32 -6.73 1.45
CA THR A 5 -11.28 -7.53 2.20
C THR A 5 -11.11 -7.26 3.69
N THR A 6 -12.20 -6.94 4.37
CA THR A 6 -12.22 -6.80 5.84
C THR A 6 -12.66 -8.14 6.44
N GLU A 7 -11.89 -8.67 7.38
CA GLU A 7 -12.21 -9.91 8.09
C GLU A 7 -12.04 -9.75 9.60
N GLU A 8 -12.93 -10.36 10.37
CA GLU A 8 -12.73 -10.58 11.80
C GLU A 8 -11.71 -11.71 11.97
N ILE A 9 -10.64 -11.45 12.74
CA ILE A 9 -9.55 -12.43 12.94
C ILE A 9 -9.53 -13.02 14.35
N ALA A 10 -10.18 -12.35 15.31
CA ALA A 10 -10.40 -12.87 16.65
C ALA A 10 -11.52 -12.10 17.36
N SER A 11 -12.21 -12.76 18.28
CA SER A 11 -13.17 -12.12 19.17
C SER A 11 -13.11 -12.68 20.58
N GLY A 12 -13.43 -11.81 21.53
CA GLY A 12 -13.58 -12.12 22.94
C GLY A 12 -15.04 -11.98 23.36
N GLY A 13 -15.55 -12.99 24.06
CA GLY A 13 -16.87 -12.94 24.68
C GLY A 13 -16.88 -12.13 25.97
N ARG A 14 -18.02 -12.20 26.67
CA ARG A 14 -18.19 -11.52 27.95
C ARG A 14 -17.17 -12.00 28.98
N THR A 15 -16.44 -11.08 29.60
CA THR A 15 -15.53 -11.38 30.71
C THR A 15 -15.69 -10.35 31.83
N SER A 16 -15.56 -10.80 33.07
CA SER A 16 -15.52 -9.94 34.24
C SER A 16 -14.13 -10.07 34.85
N VAL A 17 -13.44 -8.94 34.97
CA VAL A 17 -12.08 -8.89 35.50
C VAL A 17 -12.14 -8.24 36.87
N GLU A 18 -11.76 -9.01 37.90
CA GLU A 18 -11.60 -8.53 39.26
C GLU A 18 -10.11 -8.50 39.61
N VAL A 19 -9.60 -7.30 39.88
CA VAL A 19 -8.17 -7.09 40.17
C VAL A 19 -8.01 -6.92 41.67
N ASN A 20 -7.66 -8.03 42.33
CA ASN A 20 -7.59 -8.12 43.79
C ASN A 20 -6.15 -8.12 44.33
N ASN A 21 -5.12 -8.19 43.47
CA ASN A 21 -3.73 -8.31 43.91
C ASN A 21 -2.76 -7.49 43.04
N HIS A 22 -1.61 -7.13 43.62
CA HIS A 22 -0.67 -6.15 43.05
C HIS A 22 0.31 -6.70 42.00
N ASP A 23 0.38 -8.01 41.80
CA ASP A 23 1.53 -8.62 41.13
C ASP A 23 1.48 -8.54 39.60
N ASP A 24 0.29 -8.47 38.98
CA ASP A 24 0.14 -8.36 37.52
C ASP A 24 -0.79 -7.20 37.13
N CYS A 25 -0.29 -6.25 36.35
CA CYS A 25 -1.05 -5.08 35.88
C CYS A 25 -1.83 -5.33 34.58
N TYR A 26 -2.00 -6.58 34.14
CA TYR A 26 -2.73 -6.89 32.91
C TYR A 26 -3.42 -8.26 32.91
N TYR A 27 -4.37 -8.43 31.98
CA TYR A 27 -5.11 -9.68 31.73
C TYR A 27 -5.27 -9.92 30.22
N TYR A 28 -4.92 -11.11 29.74
CA TYR A 28 -5.18 -11.50 28.34
C TYR A 28 -6.63 -11.89 28.16
N TRP A 29 -7.32 -11.21 27.25
CA TRP A 29 -8.76 -11.41 27.05
C TRP A 29 -9.06 -12.42 25.95
N PHE A 30 -8.48 -12.23 24.77
CA PHE A 30 -8.60 -13.15 23.65
C PHE A 30 -7.40 -12.99 22.72
N ALA A 31 -7.24 -13.93 21.80
CA ALA A 31 -6.15 -13.90 20.84
C ALA A 31 -6.56 -14.54 19.52
N THR A 32 -5.82 -14.27 18.46
CA THR A 32 -5.98 -14.93 17.16
C THR A 32 -5.53 -16.39 17.23
N GLU A 33 -5.93 -17.20 16.26
CA GLU A 33 -5.13 -18.37 15.90
C GLU A 33 -3.75 -17.93 15.37
N PRO A 34 -2.74 -18.82 15.35
CA PRO A 34 -1.46 -18.52 14.73
C PRO A 34 -1.63 -17.96 13.32
N VAL A 35 -1.09 -16.77 13.07
CA VAL A 35 -1.24 -16.10 11.78
C VAL A 35 -0.41 -16.82 10.73
N THR A 36 -0.96 -16.94 9.52
CA THR A 36 -0.25 -17.57 8.41
C THR A 36 0.71 -16.59 7.75
N GLN A 37 1.69 -17.10 6.99
CA GLN A 37 2.54 -16.24 6.16
C GLN A 37 1.70 -15.39 5.18
N ALA A 38 0.70 -16.02 4.52
CA ALA A 38 -0.20 -15.31 3.63
C ALA A 38 -1.02 -14.21 4.32
N PHE A 39 -1.29 -14.32 5.62
CA PHE A 39 -1.88 -13.24 6.40
C PHE A 39 -0.87 -12.09 6.57
N CYS A 40 0.35 -12.40 7.03
CA CYS A 40 1.42 -11.42 7.23
C CYS A 40 1.72 -10.63 5.95
N ASP A 41 1.73 -11.31 4.79
CA ASP A 41 2.03 -10.71 3.49
C ASP A 41 0.90 -9.82 2.96
N SER A 42 -0.34 -9.97 3.46
CA SER A 42 -1.51 -9.29 2.90
C SER A 42 -2.21 -8.32 3.86
N VAL A 43 -1.94 -8.41 5.17
CA VAL A 43 -2.57 -7.53 6.16
C VAL A 43 -2.06 -6.09 5.99
N THR A 44 -3.00 -5.16 5.98
CA THR A 44 -2.74 -3.72 5.79
C THR A 44 -3.21 -2.88 6.95
N HIS A 45 -4.20 -3.37 7.70
CA HIS A 45 -4.75 -2.68 8.85
C HIS A 45 -5.13 -3.68 9.93
N LEU A 46 -4.94 -3.29 11.19
CA LEU A 46 -5.53 -3.94 12.36
C LEU A 46 -6.32 -2.89 13.14
N GLU A 47 -7.52 -3.23 13.56
CA GLU A 47 -8.37 -2.37 14.39
C GLU A 47 -9.06 -3.21 15.45
N LEU A 48 -8.91 -2.80 16.71
CA LEU A 48 -9.62 -3.41 17.83
C LEU A 48 -10.91 -2.62 18.10
N THR A 49 -12.04 -3.31 18.11
CA THR A 49 -13.33 -2.77 18.54
C THR A 49 -13.75 -3.43 19.85
N VAL A 50 -14.17 -2.66 20.84
CA VAL A 50 -14.59 -3.16 22.16
C VAL A 50 -15.96 -2.62 22.53
N ASN A 51 -16.80 -3.51 23.05
CA ASN A 51 -18.03 -3.17 23.78
C ASN A 51 -17.78 -3.46 25.26
N SER A 52 -17.64 -2.41 26.05
CA SER A 52 -17.29 -2.50 27.47
C SER A 52 -18.31 -1.74 28.32
N LEU A 53 -18.72 -2.37 29.42
CA LEU A 53 -19.42 -1.71 30.51
C LEU A 53 -18.47 -1.63 31.70
N VAL A 54 -17.89 -0.46 31.91
CA VAL A 54 -17.10 -0.23 33.12
C VAL A 54 -18.05 0.15 34.25
N GLU A 55 -18.38 -0.81 35.10
CA GLU A 55 -19.15 -0.58 36.33
C GLU A 55 -18.21 -0.12 37.45
N GLY A 56 -18.39 1.10 37.94
CA GLY A 56 -17.62 1.63 39.08
C GLY A 56 -16.91 2.96 38.78
N SER A 57 -16.40 3.59 39.84
CA SER A 57 -15.64 4.83 39.73
C SER A 57 -14.22 4.54 39.24
N LEU A 58 -13.90 4.94 38.01
CA LEU A 58 -12.53 4.99 37.49
C LEU A 58 -11.76 6.22 37.99
N ALA A 59 -12.19 6.91 39.05
CA ALA A 59 -11.55 8.16 39.49
C ALA A 59 -10.04 7.97 39.75
N GLY A 60 -9.22 8.46 38.80
CA GLY A 60 -7.76 8.36 38.83
C GLY A 60 -7.18 7.00 38.39
N ARG A 61 -7.96 6.12 37.75
CA ARG A 61 -7.53 4.77 37.34
C ARG A 61 -7.55 4.67 35.82
N GLU A 62 -6.41 4.31 35.26
CA GLU A 62 -6.27 4.10 33.82
C GLU A 62 -6.44 2.61 33.51
N VAL A 63 -7.44 2.29 32.70
CA VAL A 63 -7.60 1.00 32.03
C VAL A 63 -7.38 1.25 30.54
N TRP A 64 -6.68 0.38 29.84
CA TRP A 64 -6.56 0.48 28.39
C TRP A 64 -6.40 -0.90 27.74
N PHE A 65 -6.60 -0.96 26.44
CA PHE A 65 -6.44 -2.17 25.65
C PHE A 65 -5.15 -2.10 24.84
N GLU A 66 -4.46 -3.22 24.70
CA GLU A 66 -3.22 -3.33 23.94
C GLU A 66 -3.27 -4.52 22.99
N LEU A 67 -2.63 -4.38 21.82
CA LEU A 67 -2.28 -5.52 20.97
C LEU A 67 -0.90 -6.02 21.35
N VAL A 68 -0.75 -7.33 21.43
CA VAL A 68 0.47 -8.02 21.86
C VAL A 68 0.83 -9.10 20.85
N ILE A 69 2.08 -9.13 20.41
CA ILE A 69 2.60 -10.25 19.60
C ILE A 69 3.17 -11.31 20.53
N MET A 70 2.78 -12.57 20.32
CA MET A 70 3.22 -13.74 21.09
C MET A 70 3.93 -14.77 20.20
N ASP A 71 4.89 -15.51 20.77
CA ASP A 71 5.60 -16.66 20.14
C ASP A 71 4.72 -17.92 20.08
N GLY A 72 3.57 -17.81 19.42
CA GLY A 72 2.62 -18.89 19.21
C GLY A 72 1.53 -18.98 20.28
N LYS A 73 0.66 -19.97 20.11
CA LYS A 73 -0.59 -20.12 20.87
C LYS A 73 -0.41 -20.42 22.35
N GLU A 74 0.65 -21.15 22.69
CA GLU A 74 0.94 -21.58 24.07
C GLU A 74 1.77 -20.56 24.85
N ALA A 75 2.16 -19.43 24.23
CA ALA A 75 2.96 -18.42 24.90
C ALA A 75 2.13 -17.67 25.96
N CYS A 76 2.71 -17.50 27.15
CA CYS A 76 2.07 -16.78 28.26
C CYS A 76 2.61 -15.36 28.45
N SER A 77 3.55 -14.92 27.61
CA SER A 77 4.20 -13.61 27.69
C SER A 77 4.34 -12.97 26.30
N PRO A 78 4.45 -11.62 26.23
CA PRO A 78 4.76 -10.94 24.98
C PRO A 78 6.09 -11.44 24.41
N ARG A 79 6.21 -11.44 23.08
CA ARG A 79 7.52 -11.52 22.45
C ARG A 79 8.31 -10.28 22.78
N THR A 80 9.59 -10.45 23.06
CA THR A 80 10.55 -9.36 23.21
C THR A 80 11.43 -9.21 21.97
N ARG A 81 11.79 -7.97 21.64
CA ARG A 81 12.84 -7.66 20.66
C ARG A 81 13.70 -6.53 21.21
N ASP A 82 15.01 -6.76 21.23
CA ASP A 82 15.98 -5.81 21.78
C ASP A 82 15.66 -5.38 23.22
N GLY A 83 15.11 -6.33 24.01
CA GLY A 83 14.70 -6.10 25.40
C GLY A 83 13.37 -5.36 25.58
N VAL A 84 12.64 -5.08 24.50
CA VAL A 84 11.35 -4.38 24.52
C VAL A 84 10.22 -5.35 24.16
N ASP A 85 9.16 -5.36 24.98
CA ASP A 85 7.95 -6.12 24.69
C ASP A 85 7.24 -5.56 23.45
N LEU A 86 6.82 -6.46 22.56
CA LEU A 86 6.06 -6.12 21.36
C LEU A 86 4.58 -5.88 21.70
N VAL A 87 4.32 -4.72 22.29
CA VAL A 87 3.02 -4.29 22.81
C VAL A 87 2.69 -2.89 22.31
N TRP A 88 1.45 -2.68 21.89
CA TRP A 88 0.98 -1.37 21.46
C TRP A 88 -0.40 -1.03 22.04
N LYS A 89 -0.49 0.12 22.71
CA LYS A 89 -1.75 0.66 23.23
C LYS A 89 -2.69 1.03 22.09
N THR A 90 -3.94 0.56 22.19
CA THR A 90 -4.99 0.79 21.19
C THR A 90 -5.88 1.97 21.57
N HIS A 91 -6.52 1.93 22.75
CA HIS A 91 -7.38 2.97 23.27
C HIS A 91 -7.65 2.76 24.76
N GLN A 92 -8.14 3.81 25.40
CA GLN A 92 -8.61 3.83 26.77
C GLN A 92 -10.12 4.04 26.75
N PRO A 93 -10.91 3.14 27.36
CA PRO A 93 -12.34 3.31 27.36
C PRO A 93 -12.74 4.53 28.20
N PRO A 94 -13.59 5.44 27.67
CA PRO A 94 -14.21 6.47 28.48
C PRO A 94 -15.02 5.87 29.64
N CYS A 95 -15.13 6.63 30.74
CA CYS A 95 -15.85 6.24 31.93
C CYS A 95 -17.37 6.23 31.66
N GLY A 96 -18.03 5.09 31.83
CA GLY A 96 -19.49 4.97 31.69
C GLY A 96 -19.94 3.82 30.79
N ASN A 97 -21.22 3.82 30.45
CA ASN A 97 -21.81 2.82 29.57
C ASN A 97 -21.71 3.28 28.11
N TYR A 98 -20.80 2.68 27.34
CA TYR A 98 -20.59 3.00 25.93
C TYR A 98 -20.80 1.74 25.08
N PRO A 99 -21.68 1.79 24.07
CA PRO A 99 -22.13 0.58 23.39
C PRO A 99 -21.05 -0.06 22.51
N VAL A 100 -20.16 0.72 21.88
CA VAL A 100 -19.04 0.22 21.05
C VAL A 100 -17.97 1.31 20.96
N GLN A 101 -16.69 0.93 21.04
CA GLN A 101 -15.54 1.81 20.88
C GLN A 101 -14.55 1.19 19.90
N SER A 102 -14.15 1.97 18.89
CA SER A 102 -13.03 1.62 18.02
C SER A 102 -11.73 2.19 18.59
N GLY A 103 -10.70 1.35 18.61
CA GLY A 103 -9.35 1.74 18.97
C GLY A 103 -8.59 2.41 17.84
N VAL A 104 -7.29 2.63 18.06
CA VAL A 104 -6.36 3.04 16.99
C VAL A 104 -6.40 2.03 15.85
N VAL A 105 -6.47 2.57 14.62
CA VAL A 105 -6.22 1.80 13.40
C VAL A 105 -4.72 1.72 13.21
N PHE A 106 -4.16 0.53 13.38
CA PHE A 106 -2.76 0.25 13.03
C PHE A 106 -2.72 0.01 11.54
N ASP A 107 -2.27 0.99 10.76
CA ASP A 107 -2.02 0.81 9.33
C ASP A 107 -0.65 0.15 9.08
N CYS A 108 -0.40 -0.29 7.85
CA CYS A 108 0.80 -1.05 7.48
C CYS A 108 2.15 -0.32 7.66
N GLU A 109 2.20 0.97 8.05
CA GLU A 109 3.44 1.69 8.45
C GLU A 109 3.76 1.43 9.90
N HIS A 110 2.78 0.99 10.67
CA HIS A 110 2.93 0.79 12.08
C HIS A 110 3.93 -0.35 12.36
N PRO A 111 4.88 -0.19 13.31
CA PRO A 111 5.92 -1.19 13.57
C PRO A 111 5.43 -2.60 13.88
N ILE A 112 4.19 -2.75 14.36
CA ILE A 112 3.54 -4.06 14.62
C ILE A 112 3.67 -5.00 13.41
N PHE A 113 3.52 -4.50 12.18
CA PHE A 113 3.58 -5.30 10.97
C PHE A 113 5.00 -5.70 10.57
N THR A 114 6.02 -4.96 11.02
CA THR A 114 7.43 -5.32 10.78
C THR A 114 7.87 -6.48 11.68
N TYR A 115 7.18 -6.68 12.81
CA TYR A 115 7.53 -7.71 13.79
C TYR A 115 6.67 -8.96 13.75
N LEU A 116 5.54 -8.90 13.03
CA LEU A 116 4.66 -10.03 12.82
C LEU A 116 5.29 -11.03 11.86
N LYS A 117 5.40 -12.30 12.27
CA LYS A 117 5.84 -13.43 11.46
C LYS A 117 4.78 -14.53 11.47
N ALA A 118 4.87 -15.47 10.53
CA ALA A 118 4.04 -16.66 10.55
C ALA A 118 4.19 -17.42 11.89
N GLU A 119 3.10 -18.05 12.32
CA GLU A 119 2.94 -18.73 13.61
C GLU A 119 2.77 -17.79 14.82
N ASP A 120 2.86 -16.47 14.64
CA ASP A 120 2.59 -15.52 15.71
C ASP A 120 1.12 -15.52 16.11
N VAL A 121 0.87 -15.16 17.36
CA VAL A 121 -0.47 -14.87 17.84
C VAL A 121 -0.58 -13.39 18.19
N ILE A 122 -1.64 -12.74 17.71
CA ILE A 122 -1.98 -11.38 18.11
C ILE A 122 -2.99 -11.48 19.25
N ALA A 123 -2.56 -11.19 20.47
CA ALA A 123 -3.40 -11.18 21.65
C ALA A 123 -3.88 -9.77 21.96
N VAL A 124 -5.10 -9.69 22.51
CA VAL A 124 -5.64 -8.48 23.11
C VAL A 124 -5.51 -8.63 24.62
N ARG A 125 -4.76 -7.71 25.23
CA ARG A 125 -4.69 -7.61 26.70
C ARG A 125 -5.31 -6.33 27.20
N ILE A 126 -5.90 -6.41 28.39
CA ILE A 126 -6.34 -5.27 29.16
C ILE A 126 -5.26 -4.95 30.17
N SER A 127 -4.83 -3.69 30.19
CA SER A 127 -3.77 -3.20 31.07
C SER A 127 -4.32 -2.14 32.00
N LEU A 128 -3.69 -2.05 33.18
CA LEU A 128 -4.13 -1.25 34.32
C LEU A 128 -2.98 -0.36 34.79
N GLY A 129 -3.29 0.87 35.20
CA GLY A 129 -2.31 1.79 35.79
C GLY A 129 -1.80 1.35 37.16
N GLU A 130 -0.72 1.96 37.66
CA GLU A 130 0.15 1.48 38.76
C GLU A 130 -0.48 1.18 40.14
N ARG A 131 -1.78 1.43 40.37
CA ARG A 131 -2.44 1.16 41.68
C ARG A 131 -3.91 0.77 41.54
N PRO A 132 -4.26 -0.33 40.87
CA PRO A 132 -5.64 -0.75 40.76
C PRO A 132 -6.00 -1.56 42.02
N THR A 133 -6.64 -0.93 43.00
CA THR A 133 -7.23 -1.68 44.14
C THR A 133 -8.74 -1.73 44.00
N ASN A 134 -9.37 -2.90 43.98
CA ASN A 134 -10.82 -3.03 43.87
C ASN A 134 -11.38 -2.42 42.57
N ILE A 135 -10.80 -2.78 41.42
CA ILE A 135 -11.43 -2.52 40.12
C ILE A 135 -12.15 -3.79 39.69
N ALA A 136 -13.45 -3.68 39.43
CA ALA A 136 -14.20 -4.66 38.67
C ALA A 136 -14.67 -3.97 37.39
N PHE A 137 -14.48 -4.61 36.24
CA PHE A 137 -15.09 -4.16 34.99
C PHE A 137 -15.60 -5.36 34.21
N THR A 138 -16.70 -5.16 33.48
CA THR A 138 -17.30 -6.19 32.64
C THR A 138 -17.18 -5.79 31.19
N LEU A 139 -16.47 -6.61 30.42
CA LEU A 139 -16.42 -6.47 28.97
C LEU A 139 -17.52 -7.35 28.39
N SER A 140 -18.32 -6.79 27.48
CA SER A 140 -19.42 -7.52 26.83
C SER A 140 -18.90 -8.32 25.64
N SER A 141 -18.09 -7.68 24.80
CA SER A 141 -17.48 -8.31 23.62
C SER A 141 -16.34 -7.47 23.07
N GLY A 142 -15.38 -8.11 22.41
CA GLY A 142 -14.30 -7.44 21.68
C GLY A 142 -14.05 -8.15 20.36
N THR A 143 -13.68 -7.40 19.34
CA THR A 143 -13.44 -7.90 17.99
C THR A 143 -12.17 -7.27 17.43
N LEU A 144 -11.21 -8.09 17.03
CA LEU A 144 -10.05 -7.66 16.27
C LEU A 144 -10.31 -7.89 14.79
N VAL A 145 -10.27 -6.81 14.02
CA VAL A 145 -10.54 -6.81 12.58
C VAL A 145 -9.24 -6.55 11.83
N ALA A 146 -9.02 -7.30 10.76
CA ALA A 146 -7.96 -7.07 9.79
C ALA A 146 -8.54 -6.62 8.45
N LYS A 147 -7.87 -5.66 7.81
CA LYS A 147 -8.06 -5.41 6.36
C LYS A 147 -6.91 -6.05 5.62
N ARG A 148 -7.22 -6.84 4.60
CA ARG A 148 -6.24 -7.54 3.76
C ARG A 148 -6.39 -7.13 2.30
N MET A 149 -5.27 -7.11 1.59
CA MET A 149 -5.32 -6.98 0.13
C MET A 149 -5.85 -8.25 -0.50
N SER A 150 -6.71 -8.09 -1.51
CA SER A 150 -7.28 -9.19 -2.29
C SER A 150 -6.17 -10.07 -2.89
N ARG A 151 -6.36 -11.40 -2.88
CA ARG A 151 -5.41 -12.37 -3.46
C ARG A 151 -5.03 -11.99 -4.91
N GLY A 152 -3.72 -11.95 -5.19
CA GLY A 152 -3.15 -11.53 -6.48
C GLY A 152 -1.94 -10.59 -6.34
N PHE A 153 -1.74 -10.02 -5.15
CA PHE A 153 -0.58 -9.21 -4.78
C PHE A 153 0.24 -9.99 -3.73
N PHE A 154 1.33 -10.63 -4.15
CA PHE A 154 2.25 -11.33 -3.24
C PHE A 154 3.38 -10.38 -2.82
N VAL A 155 3.75 -10.43 -1.55
CA VAL A 155 4.86 -9.65 -0.99
C VAL A 155 5.77 -10.63 -0.25
N PRO A 156 7.03 -10.85 -0.67
CA PRO A 156 7.92 -11.81 -0.04
C PRO A 156 8.20 -11.49 1.43
N ALA A 157 8.48 -12.53 2.22
CA ALA A 157 8.83 -12.41 3.64
C ALA A 157 9.99 -11.42 3.87
N GLY A 158 9.77 -10.43 4.75
CA GLY A 158 10.71 -9.32 5.02
C GLY A 158 10.39 -8.02 4.29
N TRP A 159 9.42 -8.03 3.37
CA TRP A 159 8.89 -6.86 2.69
C TRP A 159 7.50 -6.56 3.24
N THR A 160 7.29 -5.36 3.77
CA THR A 160 5.91 -4.90 4.03
C THR A 160 5.27 -4.53 2.69
N PRO A 161 3.95 -4.70 2.51
CA PRO A 161 3.24 -4.29 1.28
C PRO A 161 3.30 -2.78 0.93
N LYS A 162 4.08 -2.01 1.69
CA LYS A 162 4.18 -0.56 1.62
C LYS A 162 5.17 0.02 0.60
N THR A 163 5.89 -0.75 -0.21
CA THR A 163 6.97 -0.11 -1.01
C THR A 163 6.87 -0.16 -2.52
N LEU A 164 6.01 -0.98 -3.16
CA LEU A 164 6.20 -1.17 -4.60
C LEU A 164 4.99 -1.71 -5.37
N VAL A 165 3.80 -1.10 -5.20
CA VAL A 165 2.79 -0.94 -6.28
C VAL A 165 2.18 0.45 -6.17
N HIS A 166 2.95 1.49 -6.53
CA HIS A 166 2.35 2.80 -6.78
C HIS A 166 1.82 2.81 -8.20
N ALA A 167 0.50 2.81 -8.35
CA ALA A 167 -0.18 2.98 -9.62
C ALA A 167 -0.56 4.45 -9.80
N ILE A 168 -0.07 5.06 -10.87
CA ILE A 168 -0.38 6.45 -11.23
C ILE A 168 -1.25 6.41 -12.48
N HIS A 169 -2.44 6.97 -12.38
CA HIS A 169 -3.46 6.92 -13.42
C HIS A 169 -3.47 8.20 -14.27
N SER A 170 -3.85 8.07 -15.53
CA SER A 170 -4.16 9.23 -16.37
C SER A 170 -5.41 9.96 -15.84
N ASN A 171 -5.42 11.28 -15.97
CA ASN A 171 -6.55 12.13 -15.54
C ASN A 171 -7.61 12.33 -16.65
N GLY A 172 -7.70 11.39 -17.60
CA GLY A 172 -8.60 11.46 -18.75
C GLY A 172 -7.98 10.89 -20.01
N SER A 173 -8.66 11.07 -21.14
CA SER A 173 -8.18 10.64 -22.44
C SER A 173 -7.19 11.63 -23.07
N CYS A 174 -6.39 11.15 -24.01
CA CYS A 174 -5.46 11.93 -24.80
C CYS A 174 -5.60 11.57 -26.27
N HIS A 175 -5.66 12.58 -27.15
CA HIS A 175 -5.70 12.42 -28.59
C HIS A 175 -4.50 13.12 -29.20
N VAL A 176 -3.83 12.43 -30.13
CA VAL A 176 -2.74 12.97 -30.96
C VAL A 176 -3.02 12.59 -32.41
N ALA A 177 -3.00 13.56 -33.32
CA ALA A 177 -3.13 13.34 -34.74
C ALA A 177 -1.91 13.89 -35.47
N ALA A 178 -1.38 13.12 -36.42
CA ALA A 178 -0.32 13.56 -37.31
C ALA A 178 -0.90 13.98 -38.67
N HIS A 179 -0.42 15.12 -39.17
CA HIS A 179 -0.86 15.72 -40.43
C HIS A 179 0.21 15.66 -41.53
N ASP A 180 1.44 15.30 -41.18
CA ASP A 180 2.60 15.21 -42.06
C ASP A 180 3.62 14.19 -41.53
N GLN A 181 4.80 14.15 -42.12
CA GLN A 181 5.89 13.24 -41.74
C GLN A 181 6.55 13.55 -40.39
N ASN A 182 6.21 14.68 -39.76
CA ASN A 182 6.77 15.10 -38.50
C ASN A 182 6.09 14.37 -37.34
N ILE A 183 6.85 14.20 -36.26
CA ILE A 183 6.34 13.57 -35.04
C ILE A 183 5.43 14.58 -34.34
N GLN A 184 4.20 14.15 -34.05
CA GLN A 184 3.29 14.86 -33.15
C GLN A 184 3.26 14.13 -31.81
N SER A 185 3.25 14.89 -30.73
CA SER A 185 3.28 14.33 -29.38
C SER A 185 2.55 15.16 -28.37
N LYS A 186 1.98 14.53 -27.34
CA LYS A 186 1.31 15.21 -26.24
C LYS A 186 1.61 14.53 -24.91
N LEU A 187 1.97 15.32 -23.90
CA LEU A 187 2.05 14.86 -22.52
C LEU A 187 0.66 14.42 -22.09
N TRP A 188 0.54 13.18 -21.61
CA TRP A 188 -0.73 12.63 -21.15
C TRP A 188 -0.91 12.82 -19.65
N PHE A 189 0.04 12.31 -18.88
CA PHE A 189 0.05 12.44 -17.43
C PHE A 189 1.48 12.30 -16.90
N SER A 190 1.67 12.67 -15.64
CA SER A 190 2.95 12.62 -14.97
C SER A 190 2.79 12.21 -13.52
N THR A 191 3.86 11.67 -12.95
CA THR A 191 3.95 11.45 -11.52
C THR A 191 4.05 12.80 -10.79
N PRO A 192 3.72 12.86 -9.49
CA PRO A 192 4.28 13.90 -8.63
C PRO A 192 5.82 13.81 -8.62
N PRO A 193 6.52 14.87 -8.18
CA PRO A 193 7.94 14.80 -7.87
C PRO A 193 8.24 13.60 -6.95
N LEU A 194 9.16 12.73 -7.37
CA LEU A 194 9.45 11.50 -6.65
C LEU A 194 10.19 11.81 -5.34
N PRO A 195 9.65 11.43 -4.17
CA PRO A 195 10.35 11.68 -2.90
C PRO A 195 11.59 10.79 -2.79
N GLU A 196 12.59 11.23 -2.02
CA GLU A 196 13.87 10.52 -1.82
C GLU A 196 13.68 9.06 -1.40
N LYS A 197 12.69 8.78 -0.54
CA LYS A 197 12.34 7.43 -0.09
C LYS A 197 11.91 6.52 -1.24
N VAL A 198 11.14 7.04 -2.20
CA VAL A 198 10.73 6.27 -3.39
C VAL A 198 11.94 6.02 -4.27
N VAL A 199 12.74 7.04 -4.56
CA VAL A 199 13.95 6.92 -5.40
C VAL A 199 14.93 5.89 -4.85
N SER A 200 15.19 5.93 -3.54
CA SER A 200 16.06 4.96 -2.85
C SER A 200 15.57 3.52 -2.95
N SER A 201 14.26 3.33 -3.16
CA SER A 201 13.63 2.01 -3.31
C SER A 201 13.63 1.51 -4.77
N LEU A 202 13.96 2.38 -5.75
CA LEU A 202 13.89 2.01 -7.18
C LEU A 202 14.96 1.00 -7.61
N ASN A 203 16.02 0.83 -6.83
CA ASN A 203 17.05 -0.19 -7.07
C ASN A 203 16.52 -1.62 -7.01
N LEU A 204 15.29 -1.81 -6.53
CA LEU A 204 14.60 -3.10 -6.44
C LEU A 204 13.24 -3.06 -7.17
N ALA A 205 12.98 -2.01 -7.94
CA ALA A 205 11.72 -1.74 -8.60
C ALA A 205 11.70 -2.14 -10.07
N THR A 206 10.49 -2.29 -10.57
CA THR A 206 10.15 -2.29 -12.00
C THR A 206 9.09 -1.23 -12.28
N PHE A 207 9.13 -0.64 -13.46
CA PHE A 207 8.08 0.22 -13.98
C PHE A 207 7.44 -0.46 -15.19
N GLN A 208 6.12 -0.46 -15.25
CA GLN A 208 5.41 -0.87 -16.45
C GLN A 208 4.24 0.08 -16.69
N LEU A 209 4.13 0.57 -17.92
CA LEU A 209 3.00 1.35 -18.37
C LEU A 209 1.95 0.39 -18.95
N TYR A 210 0.72 0.52 -18.48
CA TYR A 210 -0.46 -0.13 -19.03
C TYR A 210 -1.38 0.91 -19.66
N THR A 211 -1.92 0.62 -20.83
CA THR A 211 -2.81 1.53 -21.54
C THR A 211 -3.98 0.82 -22.18
N ARG A 212 -5.12 1.52 -22.25
CA ARG A 212 -6.20 1.25 -23.20
C ARG A 212 -6.20 2.35 -24.23
N SER A 213 -5.94 1.98 -25.47
CA SER A 213 -5.78 2.92 -26.57
C SER A 213 -6.16 2.27 -27.91
N GLN A 214 -6.39 3.11 -28.89
CA GLN A 214 -6.55 2.71 -30.28
C GLN A 214 -5.79 3.68 -31.18
N ASN A 215 -5.41 3.20 -32.37
CA ASN A 215 -5.05 4.09 -33.45
C ASN A 215 -6.26 4.32 -34.39
N GLN A 216 -6.04 4.86 -35.58
CA GLN A 216 -7.10 5.13 -36.55
C GLN A 216 -7.84 3.88 -37.07
N GLY A 217 -7.36 2.67 -36.75
CA GLY A 217 -8.01 1.39 -37.06
C GLY A 217 -7.83 0.89 -38.50
N TRP A 218 -7.03 1.59 -39.32
CA TRP A 218 -6.70 1.16 -40.68
C TRP A 218 -5.34 1.73 -41.13
N ALA A 219 -4.66 1.02 -42.03
CA ALA A 219 -3.48 1.50 -42.71
C ALA A 219 -3.44 0.91 -44.12
N ASP A 220 -2.97 1.69 -45.11
CA ASP A 220 -2.82 1.20 -46.49
C ASP A 220 -1.77 0.08 -46.61
N ARG A 221 -0.79 0.10 -45.68
CA ARG A 221 0.35 -0.82 -45.62
C ARG A 221 0.63 -1.24 -44.17
N PRO A 222 -0.23 -2.06 -43.55
CA PRO A 222 -0.06 -2.48 -42.15
C PRO A 222 1.25 -3.25 -41.92
N GLU A 223 1.82 -3.85 -42.97
CA GLU A 223 3.10 -4.55 -42.93
C GLU A 223 4.30 -3.63 -42.65
N LEU A 224 4.14 -2.31 -42.79
CA LEU A 224 5.18 -1.33 -42.46
C LEU A 224 5.18 -0.94 -40.97
N GLY A 225 4.31 -1.55 -40.16
CA GLY A 225 4.20 -1.30 -38.73
C GLY A 225 3.25 -0.15 -38.39
N THR A 226 3.25 0.22 -37.11
CA THR A 226 2.40 1.29 -36.60
C THR A 226 3.22 2.54 -36.33
N TYR A 227 2.59 3.70 -36.49
CA TYR A 227 3.25 4.99 -36.29
C TYR A 227 2.64 5.75 -35.11
N THR A 228 2.15 5.00 -34.13
CA THR A 228 1.55 5.48 -32.88
C THR A 228 2.10 4.68 -31.72
N TRP A 229 2.69 5.35 -30.74
CA TRP A 229 3.35 4.70 -29.61
C TRP A 229 3.25 5.55 -28.34
N PHE A 230 3.63 4.94 -27.22
CA PHE A 230 3.82 5.63 -25.95
C PHE A 230 5.31 5.72 -25.62
N GLU A 231 5.71 6.83 -24.98
CA GLU A 231 7.02 6.94 -24.34
C GLU A 231 6.87 7.27 -22.85
N ILE A 232 7.82 6.78 -22.08
CA ILE A 232 8.08 7.23 -20.72
C ILE A 232 9.27 8.18 -20.79
N ALA A 233 9.11 9.39 -20.24
CA ALA A 233 10.17 10.39 -20.18
C ALA A 233 10.51 10.74 -18.74
N LEU A 234 11.79 11.03 -18.50
CA LEU A 234 12.27 11.53 -17.23
C LEU A 234 12.46 13.05 -17.33
N ARG A 235 11.67 13.80 -16.56
CA ARG A 235 11.84 15.24 -16.39
C ARG A 235 12.60 15.52 -15.11
N LYS A 236 13.76 16.15 -15.26
CA LYS A 236 14.61 16.55 -14.14
C LYS A 236 13.97 17.65 -13.29
N SER A 237 14.16 17.55 -11.98
CA SER A 237 13.77 18.60 -11.03
C SER A 237 14.48 19.93 -11.35
N SER A 238 13.83 21.06 -11.12
CA SER A 238 14.48 22.38 -11.26
C SER A 238 15.65 22.56 -10.29
N ALA A 239 15.65 21.84 -9.16
CA ALA A 239 16.74 21.87 -8.18
C ALA A 239 18.05 21.23 -8.69
N SER A 240 17.97 20.32 -9.66
CA SER A 240 19.16 19.69 -10.27
C SER A 240 19.69 20.47 -11.48
N LEU A 241 18.94 21.47 -11.95
CA LEU A 241 19.30 22.27 -13.12
C LEU A 241 19.84 23.64 -12.69
N ASN A 242 21.16 23.76 -12.61
CA ASN A 242 21.87 25.04 -12.46
C ASN A 242 21.75 25.96 -13.71
N ALA A 243 20.77 25.73 -14.60
CA ALA A 243 20.74 26.31 -15.95
C ALA A 243 19.48 27.17 -16.18
N THR A 244 19.72 28.41 -16.62
CA THR A 244 18.77 29.50 -16.80
C THR A 244 17.96 29.44 -18.11
N HIS A 245 17.96 28.30 -18.78
CA HIS A 245 17.22 28.08 -20.03
C HIS A 245 16.51 26.73 -19.93
N ASP A 246 15.24 26.72 -20.35
CA ASP A 246 14.26 25.62 -20.27
C ASP A 246 14.87 24.23 -20.06
N PRO A 247 14.41 23.43 -19.07
CA PRO A 247 14.86 22.05 -18.90
C PRO A 247 14.71 21.30 -20.23
N PRO A 248 15.80 20.94 -20.93
CA PRO A 248 15.66 20.07 -22.07
C PRO A 248 15.16 18.74 -21.52
N ARG A 249 14.12 18.18 -22.13
CA ARG A 249 13.65 16.82 -21.89
C ARG A 249 14.87 15.89 -21.96
N VAL A 250 15.39 15.44 -20.81
CA VAL A 250 16.75 14.89 -20.78
C VAL A 250 16.76 13.47 -21.35
N MET A 251 15.72 12.66 -21.15
CA MET A 251 15.66 11.29 -21.67
C MET A 251 14.22 10.79 -21.85
N SER A 252 13.95 10.07 -22.94
CA SER A 252 12.71 9.31 -23.13
C SER A 252 12.98 7.94 -23.73
N TRP A 253 12.14 6.99 -23.35
CA TRP A 253 12.22 5.60 -23.77
C TRP A 253 10.84 5.15 -24.26
N ARG A 254 10.83 4.45 -25.39
CA ARG A 254 9.60 3.90 -25.98
C ARG A 254 9.09 2.78 -25.07
N SER A 255 7.81 2.83 -24.72
CA SER A 255 7.19 1.80 -23.88
C SER A 255 6.61 0.68 -24.74
N HIS A 256 5.75 1.02 -25.70
CA HIS A 256 5.15 0.08 -26.64
C HIS A 256 4.40 0.81 -27.75
N ASP A 257 4.05 0.03 -28.77
CA ASP A 257 3.29 0.44 -29.94
C ASP A 257 1.83 0.06 -29.81
N THR A 258 0.94 0.93 -30.30
CA THR A 258 -0.50 0.63 -30.38
C THR A 258 -0.75 -0.17 -31.64
N SER A 259 -1.28 -1.40 -31.51
CA SER A 259 -1.54 -2.27 -32.66
C SER A 259 -2.71 -1.75 -33.51
N ILE A 260 -2.68 -1.98 -34.83
CA ILE A 260 -3.76 -1.57 -35.76
C ILE A 260 -5.06 -2.30 -35.44
N ASP A 261 -4.97 -3.57 -35.05
CA ASP A 261 -6.13 -4.42 -34.77
C ASP A 261 -6.59 -4.34 -33.31
N GLN A 262 -6.01 -3.44 -32.52
CA GLN A 262 -6.28 -3.36 -31.10
C GLN A 262 -7.67 -2.80 -30.84
N ASN A 263 -8.47 -3.57 -30.10
CA ASN A 263 -9.73 -3.08 -29.58
C ASN A 263 -9.46 -2.11 -28.42
N ALA A 264 -10.09 -0.93 -28.46
CA ALA A 264 -10.03 0.07 -27.40
C ALA A 264 -10.39 -0.46 -25.99
N SER A 265 -11.10 -1.58 -25.89
CA SER A 265 -11.41 -2.20 -24.59
C SER A 265 -10.27 -3.04 -23.98
N GLU A 266 -9.25 -3.39 -24.76
CA GLU A 266 -8.15 -4.25 -24.31
C GLU A 266 -7.02 -3.43 -23.69
N GLU A 267 -6.61 -3.83 -22.49
CA GLU A 267 -5.44 -3.25 -21.83
C GLU A 267 -4.16 -3.87 -22.41
N GLN A 268 -3.18 -3.03 -22.73
CA GLN A 268 -1.86 -3.44 -23.19
C GLN A 268 -0.81 -3.02 -22.18
N GLY A 269 0.07 -3.95 -21.81
CA GLY A 269 1.26 -3.66 -21.01
C GLY A 269 2.46 -3.41 -21.92
N GLY A 270 3.21 -2.34 -21.63
CA GLY A 270 4.44 -2.03 -22.33
C GLY A 270 5.68 -2.74 -21.77
N GLU A 271 6.85 -2.26 -22.20
CA GLU A 271 8.13 -2.71 -21.66
C GLU A 271 8.21 -2.58 -20.13
N ILE A 272 8.88 -3.54 -19.49
CA ILE A 272 9.15 -3.56 -18.05
C ILE A 272 10.54 -2.95 -17.83
N PHE A 273 10.59 -1.75 -17.29
CA PHE A 273 11.83 -1.07 -16.93
C PHE A 273 12.28 -1.50 -15.54
N ASN A 274 13.32 -2.33 -15.43
CA ASN A 274 13.86 -2.78 -14.14
C ASN A 274 15.02 -1.90 -13.66
N TYR A 275 15.56 -2.16 -12.47
CA TYR A 275 16.67 -1.41 -11.86
C TYR A 275 17.96 -1.34 -12.71
N LYS A 276 18.13 -2.25 -13.68
CA LYS A 276 19.27 -2.22 -14.62
C LYS A 276 19.00 -1.33 -15.83
N HIS A 277 17.75 -0.96 -16.06
CA HIS A 277 17.38 -0.10 -17.17
C HIS A 277 17.88 1.33 -16.93
N GLU A 278 18.41 1.96 -17.97
CA GLU A 278 19.01 3.29 -17.93
C GLU A 278 18.07 4.35 -17.34
N LEU A 279 16.76 4.24 -17.62
CA LEU A 279 15.71 5.07 -17.03
C LEU A 279 15.80 5.16 -15.51
N LEU A 280 16.00 4.04 -14.82
CA LEU A 280 16.02 4.02 -13.35
C LEU A 280 17.36 4.44 -12.77
N GLN A 281 18.45 4.23 -13.52
CA GLN A 281 19.78 4.65 -13.09
C GLN A 281 19.94 6.18 -13.06
N HIS A 282 19.11 6.89 -13.80
CA HIS A 282 19.16 8.35 -13.89
C HIS A 282 18.12 9.07 -13.04
N ILE A 283 17.21 8.38 -12.35
CA ILE A 283 16.21 9.05 -11.51
C ILE A 283 16.87 9.60 -10.24
N GLU A 284 16.59 10.86 -9.94
CA GLU A 284 16.99 11.54 -8.70
C GLU A 284 15.75 11.99 -7.90
N PRO A 285 15.88 12.21 -6.58
CA PRO A 285 14.82 12.78 -5.78
C PRO A 285 14.31 14.12 -6.36
N GLY A 286 13.00 14.25 -6.48
CA GLY A 286 12.31 15.40 -7.06
C GLY A 286 12.07 15.30 -8.57
N ASP A 287 12.68 14.34 -9.26
CA ASP A 287 12.39 14.10 -10.67
C ASP A 287 10.95 13.65 -10.88
N VAL A 288 10.45 13.82 -12.10
CA VAL A 288 9.09 13.47 -12.49
C VAL A 288 9.15 12.51 -13.67
N ILE A 289 8.37 11.43 -13.61
CA ILE A 289 8.18 10.53 -14.74
C ILE A 289 6.93 10.97 -15.50
N GLU A 290 7.07 11.10 -16.81
CA GLU A 290 6.03 11.57 -17.71
C GLU A 290 5.66 10.49 -18.72
N VAL A 291 4.38 10.37 -19.03
CA VAL A 291 3.88 9.48 -20.08
C VAL A 291 3.40 10.33 -21.24
N TRP A 292 3.94 10.04 -22.42
CA TRP A 292 3.72 10.80 -23.64
C TRP A 292 3.07 9.91 -24.70
N VAL A 293 2.15 10.50 -25.47
CA VAL A 293 1.46 9.86 -26.60
C VAL A 293 2.02 10.41 -27.89
N TYR A 294 2.31 9.54 -28.85
CA TYR A 294 2.90 9.89 -30.14
C TYR A 294 2.07 9.43 -31.33
N ALA A 295 2.12 10.21 -32.40
CA ALA A 295 1.71 9.83 -33.75
C ALA A 295 2.69 10.41 -34.78
N ARG A 296 2.88 9.72 -35.91
CA ARG A 296 3.69 10.19 -37.04
C ARG A 296 3.05 9.79 -38.37
N PHE A 297 3.26 10.61 -39.39
CA PHE A 297 2.70 10.49 -40.74
C PHE A 297 1.24 10.92 -40.82
N ALA A 298 0.89 11.56 -41.95
CA ALA A 298 -0.46 12.05 -42.18
C ALA A 298 -1.50 10.94 -41.98
N CYS A 299 -2.62 11.31 -41.36
CA CYS A 299 -3.78 10.45 -41.09
C CYS A 299 -3.60 9.41 -39.98
N TRP A 300 -2.42 9.33 -39.34
CA TRP A 300 -2.29 8.55 -38.11
C TRP A 300 -2.84 9.32 -36.92
N THR A 301 -3.73 8.67 -36.16
CA THR A 301 -4.27 9.18 -34.90
C THR A 301 -4.01 8.21 -33.78
N HIS A 302 -3.79 8.72 -32.58
CA HIS A 302 -3.60 7.95 -31.37
C HIS A 302 -4.57 8.44 -30.30
N ASP A 303 -5.58 7.62 -30.01
CA ASP A 303 -6.56 7.85 -28.95
C ASP A 303 -6.21 6.97 -27.75
N ALA A 304 -5.76 7.60 -26.67
CA ALA A 304 -5.46 6.94 -25.41
C ALA A 304 -6.58 7.24 -24.40
N TYR A 305 -7.23 6.20 -23.87
CA TYR A 305 -8.42 6.34 -23.02
C TYR A 305 -8.08 6.27 -21.54
N GLU A 306 -7.30 5.25 -21.16
CA GLU A 306 -6.92 4.98 -19.78
C GLU A 306 -5.45 4.59 -19.75
N GLY A 307 -4.68 5.22 -18.86
CA GLY A 307 -3.27 4.91 -18.64
C GLY A 307 -3.02 4.63 -17.17
N ARG A 308 -2.17 3.66 -16.87
CA ARG A 308 -1.73 3.31 -15.53
C ARG A 308 -0.24 2.99 -15.56
N LEU A 309 0.57 3.79 -14.87
CA LEU A 309 1.99 3.51 -14.65
C LEU A 309 2.13 2.81 -13.29
N GLU A 310 2.64 1.58 -13.29
CA GLU A 310 2.87 0.82 -12.06
C GLU A 310 4.34 0.75 -11.70
N LEU A 311 4.68 1.08 -10.45
CA LEU A 311 5.95 0.72 -9.83
C LEU A 311 5.79 -0.60 -9.10
N GLY A 312 6.18 -1.73 -9.69
CA GLY A 312 6.04 -3.08 -9.15
C GLY A 312 7.36 -3.73 -8.73
N LEU A 313 7.35 -4.75 -7.87
CA LEU A 313 8.51 -5.66 -7.77
C LEU A 313 8.67 -6.49 -9.06
N PRO A 314 9.92 -6.87 -9.43
CA PRO A 314 10.18 -7.77 -10.54
C PRO A 314 9.32 -9.03 -10.46
N ALA A 315 8.82 -9.53 -11.59
CA ALA A 315 7.99 -10.73 -11.64
C ALA A 315 8.70 -11.97 -11.06
N GLU A 316 10.03 -12.04 -11.16
CA GLU A 316 10.86 -13.10 -10.58
C GLU A 316 10.87 -13.12 -9.04
N MET A 317 10.38 -12.05 -8.41
CA MET A 317 10.22 -11.91 -6.96
C MET A 317 8.75 -12.06 -6.50
N ARG A 318 7.82 -12.40 -7.40
CA ARG A 318 6.39 -12.63 -7.09
C ARG A 318 6.08 -14.12 -6.93
#